data_AF-A0A522V2C1-F1
#
_entry.id   AF-A0A522V2C1-F1
#
_cell.length_a   1.000
_cell.length_b   1.000
_cell.length_c   1.000
_cell.angle_alpha   90.00
_cell.angle_beta   90.00
_cell.angle_gamma   90.00
#
_symmetry.space_group_name_H-M   'P 1'
#
loop_
_entity.id
_entity.type
_entity.pdbx_description
1 polymer ?
#
loop_
_entity_poly.entity_id
_entity_poly.type
_entity_poly.pdbx_seq_one_letter_code
_entity_poly.pdbx_strand_id
1 'polypeptide(L)'
;MNIKTSNPVMLLLLTAAIIFTHVAYAHAQESWQAEFEAICSKTNETPLLSPEELKELINRSDKLKPVIEALDETRKKIYLRRLQKCRDLYQFALDEKSGR
;
A
#
# COMPACT_ATOMS: atom_id res chain seq x y z
N MET A 1 -42.72 19.19 -28.67
CA MET A 1 -41.49 18.47 -29.09
C MET A 1 -40.48 19.51 -29.50
N ASN A 2 -39.42 19.74 -28.71
CA ASN A 2 -38.24 20.53 -29.09
C ASN A 2 -37.10 20.24 -28.12
N ILE A 3 -36.19 19.37 -28.55
CA ILE A 3 -34.96 19.02 -27.85
C ILE A 3 -33.96 20.15 -28.14
N LYS A 4 -33.66 20.99 -27.15
CA LYS A 4 -32.66 22.06 -27.29
C LYS A 4 -31.27 21.41 -27.20
N THR A 5 -30.48 21.63 -28.25
CA THR A 5 -29.16 21.07 -28.49
C THR A 5 -28.21 21.31 -27.32
N SER A 6 -27.69 20.23 -26.73
CA SER A 6 -26.64 20.27 -25.72
C SER A 6 -25.30 20.54 -26.38
N ASN A 7 -24.62 21.60 -25.93
CA ASN A 7 -23.34 22.06 -26.44
C ASN A 7 -22.22 21.13 -25.92
N PRO A 8 -21.54 20.33 -26.77
CA PRO A 8 -20.60 19.30 -26.31
C PRO A 8 -19.29 19.85 -25.73
N VAL A 9 -19.02 21.14 -25.93
CA VAL A 9 -17.79 21.80 -25.44
C VAL A 9 -17.82 22.01 -23.92
N MET A 10 -19.02 22.15 -23.32
CA MET A 10 -19.15 22.37 -21.88
C MET A 10 -18.88 21.11 -21.05
N LEU A 11 -19.06 19.92 -21.65
CA LEU A 11 -18.77 18.62 -21.01
C LEU A 11 -17.27 18.24 -21.09
N LEU A 12 -16.53 18.81 -22.05
CA LEU A 12 -15.10 18.54 -22.25
C LEU A 12 -14.17 19.41 -21.39
N LEU A 13 -14.65 20.52 -20.84
CA LEU A 13 -13.85 21.41 -19.97
C LEU A 13 -13.91 21.03 -18.47
N LEU A 14 -14.91 20.24 -18.06
CA LEU A 14 -15.06 19.80 -16.66
C LEU A 14 -14.21 18.57 -16.30
N THR A 15 -13.74 17.81 -17.28
CA THR A 15 -12.91 16.61 -17.06
C THR A 15 -11.42 16.92 -16.91
N ALA A 16 -10.93 18.04 -17.47
CA ALA A 16 -9.52 18.41 -17.38
C ALA A 16 -9.10 18.89 -15.97
N ALA A 17 -10.02 19.46 -15.18
CA ALA A 17 -9.74 19.94 -13.83
C ALA A 17 -9.64 18.83 -12.77
N ILE A 18 -10.18 17.63 -13.06
CA ILE A 18 -10.17 16.49 -12.12
C ILE A 18 -8.86 15.69 -12.21
N ILE A 19 -8.15 15.78 -13.34
CA ILE A 19 -6.89 15.07 -13.57
C ILE A 19 -5.72 15.77 -12.84
N PHE A 20 -5.75 17.10 -12.72
CA PHE A 20 -4.68 17.86 -12.06
C PHE A 20 -4.68 17.79 -10.53
N THR A 21 -5.80 17.43 -9.90
CA THR A 21 -5.87 17.29 -8.44
C THR A 21 -5.41 15.92 -7.91
N HIS A 22 -5.31 14.89 -8.76
CA HIS A 22 -4.86 13.56 -8.34
C HIS A 22 -3.33 13.41 -8.28
N VAL A 23 -2.58 14.20 -9.04
CA VAL A 23 -1.11 14.07 -9.09
C VAL A 23 -0.44 14.69 -7.86
N ALA A 24 -1.05 15.71 -7.24
CA ALA A 24 -0.48 16.37 -6.07
C ALA A 24 -0.59 15.53 -4.78
N TYR A 25 -1.55 14.58 -4.71
CA TYR A 25 -1.69 13.68 -3.55
C TYR A 25 -0.62 12.59 -3.52
N ALA A 26 0.08 12.35 -4.63
CA ALA A 26 1.10 11.30 -4.74
C ALA A 26 2.45 11.68 -4.07
N HIS A 27 2.69 12.95 -3.76
CA HIS A 27 4.01 13.43 -3.32
C HIS A 27 4.16 13.68 -1.82
N ALA A 28 3.11 13.48 -1.03
CA ALA A 28 3.16 13.56 0.44
C ALA A 28 2.79 12.23 1.10
N GLN A 29 3.10 11.11 0.44
CA GLN A 29 2.99 9.80 1.06
C GLN A 29 3.93 9.77 2.26
N GLU A 30 3.37 9.70 3.46
CA GLU A 30 4.12 9.60 4.71
C GLU A 30 5.19 8.50 4.54
N SER A 31 6.43 8.74 4.96
CA SER A 31 7.57 7.85 4.67
C SER A 31 7.30 6.41 5.13
N TRP A 32 6.57 6.23 6.23
CA TRP A 32 6.16 4.93 6.74
C TRP A 32 5.15 4.21 5.83
N GLN A 33 4.30 4.95 5.09
CA GLN A 33 3.32 4.36 4.19
C GLN A 33 4.00 3.83 2.92
N ALA A 34 5.02 4.52 2.41
CA ALA A 34 5.85 3.99 1.32
C ALA A 34 6.57 2.70 1.75
N GLU A 35 7.12 2.66 2.96
CA GLU A 35 7.75 1.46 3.51
C GLU A 35 6.74 0.31 3.70
N PHE A 36 5.54 0.64 4.21
CA PHE A 36 4.44 -0.31 4.32
C PHE A 36 4.07 -0.95 2.98
N GLU A 37 3.94 -0.14 1.93
CA GLU A 37 3.62 -0.61 0.58
C GLU A 37 4.77 -1.42 -0.03
N ALA A 38 6.02 -1.01 0.20
CA ALA A 38 7.20 -1.74 -0.23
C ALA A 38 7.30 -3.13 0.43
N ILE A 39 6.96 -3.25 1.72
CA ILE A 39 6.88 -4.54 2.42
C ILE A 39 5.73 -5.34 1.82
N CYS A 40 4.49 -4.86 1.94
CA CYS A 40 3.31 -5.67 1.62
C CYS A 40 3.06 -5.92 0.13
N SER A 41 3.79 -5.27 -0.80
CA SER A 41 3.74 -5.61 -2.22
C SER A 41 4.50 -6.90 -2.55
N LYS A 42 5.45 -7.31 -1.70
CA LYS A 42 6.25 -8.53 -1.91
C LYS A 42 5.54 -9.82 -1.56
N THR A 43 4.31 -9.77 -1.05
CA THR A 43 3.55 -10.98 -0.66
C THR A 43 3.32 -11.94 -1.82
N ASN A 44 3.13 -11.44 -3.04
CA ASN A 44 2.92 -12.28 -4.23
C ASN A 44 4.21 -12.96 -4.71
N GLU A 45 5.36 -12.37 -4.39
CA GLU A 45 6.69 -12.88 -4.76
C GLU A 45 7.27 -13.80 -3.69
N THR A 46 6.62 -13.93 -2.52
CA THR A 46 7.08 -14.71 -1.36
C THR A 46 7.71 -16.06 -1.70
N PRO A 47 7.12 -16.91 -2.58
CA PRO A 47 7.73 -18.20 -2.91
C PRO A 47 9.12 -18.09 -3.56
N LEU A 48 9.36 -17.00 -4.29
CA LEU A 48 10.58 -16.73 -5.05
C LEU A 48 11.69 -16.09 -4.20
N LEU A 49 11.35 -15.55 -3.03
CA LEU A 49 12.30 -14.86 -2.16
C LEU A 49 13.29 -15.84 -1.50
N SER A 50 14.53 -15.40 -1.34
CA SER A 50 15.55 -16.11 -0.55
C SER A 50 15.25 -16.02 0.96
N PRO A 51 15.82 -16.93 1.79
CA PRO A 51 15.72 -16.84 3.24
C PRO A 51 16.20 -15.49 3.80
N GLU A 52 17.23 -14.90 3.21
CA GLU A 52 17.80 -13.61 3.61
C GLU A 52 16.81 -12.46 3.33
N GLU A 53 16.18 -12.45 2.15
CA GLU A 53 15.16 -11.46 1.81
C GLU A 53 13.92 -11.57 2.72
N LEU A 54 13.50 -12.80 3.05
CA LEU A 54 12.40 -13.03 3.97
C LEU A 54 12.72 -12.52 5.38
N LYS A 55 13.93 -12.80 5.89
CA LYS A 55 14.41 -12.25 7.18
C LYS A 55 14.41 -10.73 7.18
N GLU A 56 14.86 -10.11 6.08
CA GLU A 56 14.87 -8.66 5.97
C GLU A 56 13.45 -8.06 5.93
N LEU A 57 12.51 -8.68 5.22
CA LEU A 57 11.11 -8.25 5.22
C LEU A 57 10.45 -8.39 6.61
N ILE A 58 10.77 -9.44 7.37
CA ILE A 58 10.32 -9.60 8.76
C ILE A 58 10.89 -8.49 9.64
N ASN A 59 12.20 -8.25 9.57
CA ASN A 59 12.89 -7.19 10.32
C ASN A 59 12.32 -5.81 10.02
N ARG A 60 12.09 -5.49 8.74
CA ARG A 60 11.46 -4.24 8.31
C ARG A 60 10.02 -4.13 8.82
N SER A 61 9.26 -5.23 8.80
CA SER A 61 7.91 -5.27 9.39
C SER A 61 7.95 -4.97 10.89
N ASP A 62 8.85 -5.60 11.63
CA ASP A 62 8.98 -5.41 13.08
C ASP A 62 9.43 -3.97 13.43
N LYS A 63 10.28 -3.35 12.61
CA LYS A 63 10.67 -1.92 12.75
C LYS A 63 9.54 -0.94 12.42
N LEU A 64 8.69 -1.28 11.46
CA LEU A 64 7.58 -0.41 11.04
C LEU A 64 6.41 -0.45 12.02
N LYS A 65 6.22 -1.57 12.73
CA LYS A 65 5.16 -1.76 13.72
C LYS A 65 5.02 -0.61 14.73
N PRO A 66 6.06 -0.16 15.47
CA PRO A 66 5.92 0.93 16.43
C PRO A 66 5.52 2.27 15.79
N VAL A 67 5.88 2.50 14.52
CA VAL A 67 5.49 3.70 13.78
C VAL A 67 3.98 3.69 13.51
N ILE A 68 3.44 2.53 13.12
CA ILE A 68 2.00 2.37 12.88
C ILE A 68 1.21 2.39 14.20
N GLU A 69 1.79 1.90 15.30
CA GLU A 69 1.18 1.96 16.64
C GLU A 69 0.99 3.39 17.15
N ALA A 70 1.78 4.35 16.64
CA ALA A 70 1.68 5.77 16.99
C ALA A 70 0.62 6.55 16.17
N LEU A 71 -0.03 5.90 15.19
CA LEU A 71 -1.11 6.51 14.40
C LEU A 71 -2.42 6.60 15.19
N ASP A 72 -3.39 7.35 14.66
CA ASP A 72 -4.76 7.33 15.19
C ASP A 72 -5.36 5.92 15.14
N GLU A 73 -6.30 5.63 16.05
CA GLU A 73 -6.86 4.29 16.25
C GLU A 73 -7.45 3.67 14.98
N THR A 74 -8.00 4.47 14.07
CA THR A 74 -8.58 3.97 12.82
C THR A 74 -7.48 3.50 11.87
N ARG A 75 -6.48 4.35 11.59
CA ARG A 75 -5.34 3.99 10.73
C ARG A 75 -4.54 2.85 11.35
N LYS A 76 -4.17 2.96 12.63
CA LYS A 76 -3.42 1.94 13.38
C LYS A 76 -4.03 0.55 13.21
N LYS A 77 -5.34 0.38 13.43
CA LYS A 77 -5.99 -0.94 13.34
C LYS A 77 -5.90 -1.56 11.95
N ILE A 78 -6.09 -0.76 10.90
CA ILE A 78 -6.09 -1.22 9.51
C ILE A 78 -4.66 -1.62 9.10
N TYR A 79 -3.70 -0.73 9.31
CA TYR A 79 -2.32 -0.93 8.87
C TYR A 79 -1.62 -2.00 9.70
N LEU A 80 -1.83 -2.08 11.03
CA LEU A 80 -1.27 -3.16 11.85
C LEU A 80 -1.77 -4.52 11.43
N ARG A 81 -3.08 -4.66 11.17
CA ARG A 81 -3.65 -5.94 10.75
C ARG A 81 -3.04 -6.42 9.45
N ARG A 82 -2.84 -5.52 8.47
CA ARG A 82 -2.25 -5.88 7.18
C ARG A 82 -0.74 -6.15 7.32
N LEU A 83 -0.01 -5.34 8.06
CA LEU A 83 1.42 -5.55 8.32
C LEU A 83 1.67 -6.90 8.98
N GLN A 84 0.88 -7.25 10.00
CA GLN A 84 0.97 -8.52 10.70
C GLN A 84 0.78 -9.70 9.73
N LYS A 85 -0.20 -9.63 8.83
CA LYS A 85 -0.41 -10.67 7.81
C LYS A 85 0.78 -10.80 6.85
N CYS A 86 1.36 -9.68 6.40
CA CYS A 86 2.54 -9.69 5.54
C CYS A 86 3.71 -10.35 6.27
N ARG A 87 3.99 -9.95 7.52
CA ARG A 87 5.03 -10.52 8.38
C ARG A 87 4.86 -12.02 8.62
N ASP A 88 3.65 -12.46 8.96
CA ASP A 88 3.36 -13.87 9.23
C ASP A 88 3.52 -14.75 7.99
N LEU A 89 3.15 -14.23 6.81
CA LEU A 89 3.40 -14.90 5.54
C LEU A 89 4.90 -15.08 5.27
N TYR A 90 5.71 -14.05 5.51
CA TYR A 90 7.16 -14.16 5.35
C TYR A 90 7.80 -15.11 6.36
N GLN A 91 7.31 -15.09 7.60
CA GLN A 91 7.76 -16.02 8.63
C GLN A 91 7.44 -17.46 8.23
N PHE A 92 6.21 -17.73 7.78
CA PHE A 92 5.80 -19.04 7.30
C PHE A 92 6.70 -19.53 6.15
N ALA A 93 6.92 -18.71 5.13
CA ALA A 93 7.78 -19.07 4.00
C ALA A 93 9.25 -19.28 4.41
N LEU A 94 9.73 -18.54 5.40
CA LEU A 94 11.08 -18.72 5.94
C LEU A 94 11.20 -20.05 6.68
N ASP A 95 10.18 -20.41 7.46
CA ASP A 95 10.14 -21.68 8.19
C ASP A 95 10.09 -22.87 7.22
N GLU A 96 9.26 -22.80 6.17
CA GLU A 96 9.23 -23.80 5.09
C GLU A 96 10.61 -23.99 4.45
N LYS A 97 11.32 -22.89 4.14
CA LYS A 97 12.66 -22.94 3.54
C LYS A 97 13.75 -23.41 4.51
N SER A 98 13.52 -23.25 5.82
CA SER A 98 14.44 -23.68 6.87
C SER A 98 14.18 -25.10 7.37
N GLY A 99 13.12 -25.77 6.86
CA GLY A 99 12.72 -27.12 7.27
C GLY A 99 12.11 -27.19 8.67
N ARG A 100 11.46 -26.12 9.14
CA ARG A 100 10.76 -26.05 10.43
C ARG A 100 9.25 -26.06 10.29
#